data_AF-A0AAW0SKU7-F1
#
_entry.id   AF-A0AAW0SKU7-F1
#
_cell.length_a   1.000
_cell.length_b   1.000
_cell.length_c   1.000
_cell.angle_alpha   90.00
_cell.angle_beta   90.00
_cell.angle_gamma   90.00
#
_symmetry.space_group_name_H-M   'P 1'
#
loop_
_entity.id
_entity.type
_entity.pdbx_description
1 polymer ?
#
loop_
_entity_poly.entity_id
_entity_poly.type
_entity_poly.pdbx_seq_one_letter_code
_entity_poly.pdbx_strand_id
1 'polypeptide(L)'
;MAGSAASPTSLVELTISCRNLRDTDVFSKSDPLCVVFYQPFGSKEWTELKRTECIDNTLNPDFATKIPLTYHFEEQQNLKFKLFDVDSNSPSLDNHDYLGECECTLAQIVSSRTLQKSLLDRSHPGDSGYIIITAEELSSCKEEIVVQFLGRNLENRGWFCSTINPFLEFYKANEDGTFTLVHRTEHVRGAEDPVWKEFSIPLRSFCSGDYDRNIKVVCNNFKVNGSHKHIGTFYTTVKKIIEGPGGETPLWLINEQRKMQKGSSYKNSGEVFVNKAHIRQVFSFLDYLKGGMEINAFIAIDFTASNGDPKSPQSLHFLHSQTPNQYVRAITSVGEIIEDYDTDKFFPVLGFGARMPPDYTQVSHEFFVNGDPSNPFCHRVQGELFVLEIFCFVFGVILKLHAVRKDNGIY
;
A
#
# COMPACT_ATOMS: atom_id res chain seq x y z
N MET A 1 4.19 -20.95 -6.91
CA MET A 1 4.60 -20.20 -5.71
C MET A 1 3.38 -19.45 -5.23
N ALA A 2 2.83 -19.80 -4.06
CA ALA A 2 1.91 -18.90 -3.36
C ALA A 2 2.65 -17.57 -3.20
N GLY A 3 2.10 -16.49 -3.71
CA GLY A 3 2.74 -15.19 -3.66
C GLY A 3 2.98 -14.84 -2.20
N SER A 4 4.23 -14.62 -1.81
CA SER A 4 4.51 -13.70 -0.71
C SER A 4 4.11 -12.32 -1.23
N ALA A 5 2.82 -12.01 -1.22
CA ALA A 5 2.38 -10.65 -1.40
C ALA A 5 3.10 -9.86 -0.30
N ALA A 6 3.98 -8.94 -0.70
CA ALA A 6 4.48 -7.97 0.24
C ALA A 6 3.26 -7.34 0.91
N SER A 7 3.24 -7.28 2.25
CA SER A 7 2.16 -6.56 2.94
C SER A 7 2.07 -5.16 2.30
N PRO A 8 0.87 -4.68 1.95
CA PRO A 8 0.64 -3.38 1.32
C PRO A 8 0.91 -2.25 2.33
N THR A 9 2.18 -2.12 2.72
CA THR A 9 2.67 -1.18 3.71
C THR A 9 3.53 -0.13 3.04
N SER A 10 3.48 1.09 3.55
CA SER A 10 4.27 2.20 3.01
C SER A 10 4.64 3.14 4.13
N LEU A 11 5.88 3.61 4.14
CA LEU A 11 6.25 4.71 5.03
C LEU A 11 5.70 5.99 4.43
N VAL A 12 4.91 6.74 5.19
CA VAL A 12 4.34 8.02 4.78
C VAL A 12 4.77 9.12 5.73
N GLU A 13 4.72 10.35 5.24
CA GLU A 13 5.01 11.56 5.98
C GLU A 13 3.81 12.50 5.90
N LEU A 14 3.25 12.87 7.06
CA LEU A 14 2.17 13.84 7.13
C LEU A 14 2.73 15.27 7.23
N THR A 15 2.10 16.16 6.47
CA THR A 15 2.26 17.61 6.59
C THR A 15 0.96 18.21 7.09
N ILE A 16 1.05 19.13 8.04
CA ILE A 16 -0.10 19.71 8.74
C ILE A 16 -0.06 21.22 8.57
N SER A 17 -1.22 21.81 8.31
CA SER A 17 -1.44 23.24 8.39
C SER A 17 -2.85 23.52 8.92
N CYS A 18 -3.10 24.70 9.46
CA CYS A 18 -4.43 25.10 9.91
C CYS A 18 -4.80 26.47 9.35
N ARG A 19 -6.10 26.75 9.27
CA ARG A 19 -6.62 28.03 8.78
C ARG A 19 -7.78 28.50 9.64
N ASN A 20 -7.88 29.82 9.78
CA ASN A 20 -8.93 30.50 10.54
C ASN A 20 -9.06 29.97 11.98
N LEU A 21 -7.95 29.68 12.64
CA LEU A 21 -7.96 29.32 14.06
C LEU A 21 -8.62 30.43 14.88
N ARG A 22 -9.24 30.04 15.98
CA ARG A 22 -9.81 31.00 16.93
C ARG A 22 -8.70 31.85 17.53
N ASP A 23 -8.98 33.15 17.65
CA ASP A 23 -8.12 34.07 18.38
C ASP A 23 -8.47 34.02 19.87
N THR A 24 -7.59 33.48 20.69
CA THR A 24 -7.73 33.40 22.15
C THR A 24 -7.04 34.55 22.88
N ASP A 25 -6.21 35.32 22.17
CA ASP A 25 -5.43 36.41 22.72
C ASP A 25 -6.16 37.77 22.68
N VAL A 26 -5.90 38.60 23.69
CA VAL A 26 -6.54 39.93 23.81
C VAL A 26 -5.78 41.02 23.03
N PHE A 27 -4.47 40.86 22.84
CA PHE A 27 -3.58 41.87 22.24
C PHE A 27 -2.68 41.34 21.11
N SER A 28 -2.75 40.05 20.82
CA SER A 28 -2.01 39.33 19.78
C SER A 28 -2.93 38.33 19.10
N LYS A 29 -2.42 37.60 18.09
CA LYS A 29 -3.04 36.35 17.64
C LYS A 29 -2.37 35.20 18.38
N SER A 30 -3.06 34.07 18.41
CA SER A 30 -2.52 32.80 18.94
C SER A 30 -1.17 32.38 18.36
N ASP A 31 -0.45 31.61 19.18
CA ASP A 31 0.82 30.93 18.95
C ASP A 31 0.57 29.41 18.82
N PRO A 32 0.00 28.94 17.68
CA PRO A 32 -0.50 27.57 17.56
C PRO A 32 0.58 26.48 17.58
N LEU A 33 0.24 25.38 18.25
CA LEU A 33 0.95 24.10 18.30
C LEU A 33 -0.02 22.95 18.02
N CYS A 34 0.36 22.00 17.15
CA CYS A 34 -0.39 20.77 16.92
C CYS A 34 0.24 19.57 17.63
N VAL A 35 -0.55 18.85 18.42
CA VAL A 35 -0.18 17.58 19.04
C VAL A 35 -0.92 16.46 18.33
N VAL A 36 -0.16 15.52 17.77
CA VAL A 36 -0.69 14.35 17.06
C VAL A 36 -0.67 13.15 18.00
N PHE A 37 -1.80 12.45 18.08
CA PHE A 37 -1.98 11.22 18.82
C PHE A 37 -2.35 10.10 17.86
N TYR A 38 -1.98 8.87 18.23
CA TYR A 38 -2.42 7.66 17.56
C TYR A 38 -3.05 6.71 18.57
N GLN A 39 -3.91 5.83 18.08
CA GLN A 39 -4.48 4.76 18.89
C GLN A 39 -3.77 3.45 18.51
N PRO A 40 -2.97 2.84 19.43
CA PRO A 40 -2.34 1.56 19.15
C PRO A 40 -3.37 0.47 18.81
N PHE A 41 -3.00 -0.45 17.93
CA PHE A 41 -3.89 -1.55 17.53
C PHE A 41 -4.43 -2.31 18.74
N GLY A 42 -5.75 -2.45 18.81
CA GLY A 42 -6.46 -3.12 19.91
C GLY A 42 -6.59 -2.31 21.21
N SER A 43 -5.98 -1.12 21.30
CA SER A 43 -6.15 -0.21 22.45
C SER A 43 -7.36 0.71 22.25
N LYS A 44 -7.95 1.20 23.34
CA LYS A 44 -8.90 2.32 23.35
C LYS A 44 -8.27 3.65 23.77
N GLU A 45 -7.01 3.60 24.19
CA GLU A 45 -6.29 4.75 24.71
C GLU A 45 -5.51 5.46 23.60
N TRP A 46 -5.47 6.78 23.68
CA TRP A 46 -4.69 7.63 22.79
C TRP A 46 -3.28 7.81 23.34
N THR A 47 -2.29 7.61 22.48
CA THR A 47 -0.88 7.83 22.79
C THR A 47 -0.36 9.02 22.00
N GLU A 48 0.33 9.94 22.67
CA GLU A 48 0.99 11.06 21.99
C GLU A 48 2.07 10.53 21.04
N LEU A 49 1.94 10.88 19.76
CA LEU A 49 2.89 10.47 18.72
C LEU A 49 4.01 11.51 18.60
N LYS A 50 3.63 12.78 18.40
CA LYS A 50 4.55 13.86 18.08
C LYS A 50 3.86 15.22 18.22
N ARG A 51 4.65 16.25 18.53
CA ARG A 51 4.24 17.67 18.50
C ARG A 51 4.92 18.38 17.33
N THR A 52 4.24 19.34 16.73
CA THR A 52 4.86 20.27 15.78
C THR A 52 5.72 21.30 16.52
N GLU A 53 6.36 22.20 15.79
CA GLU A 53 6.79 23.47 16.35
C GLU A 53 5.60 24.38 16.65
N CYS A 54 5.82 25.36 17.54
CA CYS A 54 4.94 26.50 17.76
C CYS A 54 5.22 27.57 16.70
N ILE A 55 4.18 28.23 16.19
CA ILE A 55 4.32 29.33 15.23
C ILE A 55 3.70 30.58 15.81
N ASP A 56 4.52 31.60 16.06
CA ASP A 56 4.08 32.80 16.75
C ASP A 56 3.09 33.65 15.91
N ASN A 57 2.07 34.18 16.57
CA ASN A 57 1.16 35.24 16.12
C ASN A 57 0.48 34.96 14.78
N THR A 58 -0.15 33.79 14.66
CA THR A 58 -0.86 33.37 13.44
C THR A 58 -2.10 32.53 13.70
N LEU A 59 -3.17 32.84 12.98
CA LEU A 59 -4.38 31.99 12.91
C LEU A 59 -4.35 31.01 11.72
N ASN A 60 -3.25 31.03 10.95
CA ASN A 60 -3.09 30.25 9.72
C ASN A 60 -1.72 29.56 9.66
N PRO A 61 -1.37 28.71 10.64
CA PRO A 61 -0.05 28.09 10.70
C PRO A 61 0.18 27.10 9.56
N ASP A 62 1.40 27.10 9.02
CA ASP A 62 1.95 26.08 8.13
C ASP A 62 3.15 25.43 8.82
N PHE A 63 2.97 24.22 9.35
CA PHE A 63 4.00 23.56 10.15
C PHE A 63 5.04 22.86 9.26
N ALA A 64 6.31 23.13 9.52
CA ALA A 64 7.48 22.48 8.94
C ALA A 64 7.69 21.07 9.52
N THR A 65 7.33 20.82 10.79
CA THR A 65 7.48 19.49 11.39
C THR A 65 6.65 18.44 10.66
N LYS A 66 7.36 17.41 10.21
CA LYS A 66 6.79 16.27 9.51
C LYS A 66 6.51 15.10 10.44
N ILE A 67 5.40 14.38 10.22
CA ILE A 67 4.99 13.25 11.06
C ILE A 67 5.12 11.94 10.29
N PRO A 68 6.22 11.18 10.48
CA PRO A 68 6.40 9.91 9.80
C PRO A 68 5.55 8.81 10.43
N LEU A 69 4.88 8.01 9.60
CA LEU A 69 4.01 6.90 10.01
C LEU A 69 4.16 5.74 9.02
N THR A 70 4.11 4.50 9.52
CA THR A 70 3.95 3.34 8.64
C THR A 70 2.47 3.15 8.37
N TYR A 71 2.07 3.27 7.12
CA TYR A 71 0.73 2.95 6.65
C TYR A 71 0.58 1.43 6.46
N HIS A 72 -0.52 0.89 6.96
CA HIS A 72 -0.94 -0.50 6.85
C HIS A 72 -2.37 -0.52 6.30
N PHE A 73 -2.54 -0.94 5.05
CA PHE A 73 -3.86 -0.96 4.40
C PHE A 73 -4.88 -1.79 5.17
N GLU A 74 -4.44 -2.89 5.78
CA GLU A 74 -5.26 -3.84 6.53
C GLU A 74 -5.61 -3.40 7.96
N GLU A 75 -5.21 -2.20 8.39
CA GLU A 75 -5.44 -1.70 9.74
C GLU A 75 -6.21 -0.38 9.74
N GLN A 76 -7.16 -0.24 10.68
CA GLN A 76 -7.77 1.03 10.98
C GLN A 76 -6.86 1.86 11.90
N GLN A 77 -6.02 2.68 11.28
CA GLN A 77 -5.03 3.49 12.00
C GLN A 77 -5.62 4.85 12.39
N ASN A 78 -6.24 4.93 13.58
CA ASN A 78 -6.87 6.14 14.07
C ASN A 78 -5.84 7.18 14.53
N LEU A 79 -6.06 8.44 14.13
CA LEU A 79 -5.28 9.61 14.47
C LEU A 79 -6.17 10.69 15.08
N LYS A 80 -5.61 11.41 16.04
CA LYS A 80 -6.23 12.59 16.65
C LYS A 80 -5.25 13.74 16.62
N PHE A 81 -5.75 14.92 16.26
CA PHE A 81 -4.99 16.16 16.18
C PHE A 81 -5.60 17.13 17.17
N LYS A 82 -4.81 17.59 18.14
CA LYS A 82 -5.24 18.62 19.11
C LYS A 82 -4.40 19.87 18.91
N LEU A 83 -5.06 21.02 18.85
CA LEU A 83 -4.43 22.31 18.67
C LEU A 83 -4.48 23.08 19.99
N PHE A 84 -3.36 23.73 20.30
CA PHE A 84 -3.18 24.56 21.49
C PHE A 84 -2.55 25.89 21.11
N ASP A 85 -2.88 26.93 21.86
CA ASP A 85 -2.23 28.23 21.86
C ASP A 85 -1.18 28.26 22.98
N VAL A 86 0.08 28.54 22.65
CA VAL A 86 1.21 28.35 23.57
C VAL A 86 1.46 29.62 24.40
N ASP A 87 0.85 29.69 25.59
CA ASP A 87 1.00 30.84 26.49
C ASP A 87 2.32 30.89 27.29
N SER A 88 3.08 29.78 27.31
CA SER A 88 4.25 29.64 28.18
C SER A 88 5.28 28.65 27.65
N ASN A 89 6.48 28.66 28.22
CA ASN A 89 7.52 27.67 27.93
C ASN A 89 7.28 26.29 28.59
N SER A 90 6.11 26.04 29.17
CA SER A 90 5.81 24.78 29.83
C SER A 90 5.61 23.66 28.80
N PRO A 91 6.12 22.44 29.03
CA PRO A 91 5.79 21.30 28.17
C PRO A 91 4.41 20.69 28.47
N SER A 92 3.75 21.12 29.56
CA SER A 92 2.46 20.58 29.97
C SER A 92 1.32 21.24 29.19
N LEU A 93 0.48 20.43 28.54
CA LEU A 93 -0.66 20.91 27.75
C LEU A 93 -1.73 21.62 28.59
N ASP A 94 -1.78 21.35 29.89
CA ASP A 94 -2.73 22.01 30.81
C ASP A 94 -2.42 23.50 31.04
N ASN A 95 -1.26 23.99 30.59
CA ASN A 95 -0.83 25.38 30.71
C ASN A 95 -0.97 26.17 29.40
N HIS A 96 -1.76 25.66 28.46
CA HIS A 96 -1.97 26.22 27.13
C HIS A 96 -3.45 26.25 26.80
N ASP A 97 -3.89 27.32 26.14
CA ASP A 97 -5.28 27.45 25.73
C ASP A 97 -5.63 26.47 24.59
N TYR A 98 -6.77 25.79 24.74
CA TYR A 98 -7.20 24.76 23.78
C TYR A 98 -7.96 25.37 22.61
N LEU A 99 -7.48 25.11 21.38
CA LEU A 99 -8.06 25.69 20.16
C LEU A 99 -9.05 24.76 19.46
N GLY A 100 -8.93 23.44 19.68
CA GLY A 100 -9.85 22.43 19.16
C GLY A 100 -9.15 21.12 18.77
N GLU A 101 -9.94 20.12 18.37
CA GLU A 101 -9.43 18.85 17.87
C GLU A 101 -10.20 18.31 16.68
N CYS A 102 -9.59 17.38 15.96
CA CYS A 102 -10.28 16.50 15.04
C CYS A 102 -9.71 15.08 15.09
N GLU A 103 -10.52 14.11 14.68
CA GLU A 103 -10.12 12.71 14.52
C GLU A 103 -10.30 12.27 13.06
N CYS A 104 -9.40 11.44 12.56
CA CYS A 104 -9.50 10.77 11.26
C CYS A 104 -8.66 9.49 11.26
N THR A 105 -8.82 8.66 10.23
CA THR A 105 -7.91 7.54 10.01
C THR A 105 -6.75 7.97 9.11
N LEU A 106 -5.62 7.25 9.18
CA LEU A 106 -4.54 7.44 8.21
C LEU A 106 -5.01 7.11 6.79
N ALA A 107 -5.90 6.10 6.65
CA ALA A 107 -6.53 5.73 5.40
C ALA A 107 -7.23 6.92 4.72
N GLN A 108 -8.06 7.69 5.47
CA GLN A 108 -8.72 8.91 4.97
C GLN A 108 -7.73 9.96 4.46
N ILE A 109 -6.57 10.09 5.11
CA ILE A 109 -5.55 11.05 4.70
C ILE A 109 -4.87 10.58 3.41
N VAL A 110 -4.47 9.31 3.31
CA VAL A 110 -3.73 8.79 2.13
C VAL A 110 -4.62 8.56 0.92
N SER A 111 -5.92 8.33 1.11
CA SER A 111 -6.92 8.27 0.03
C SER A 111 -7.29 9.65 -0.52
N SER A 112 -7.01 10.71 0.24
CA SER A 112 -7.23 12.10 -0.17
C SER A 112 -5.93 12.73 -0.68
N ARG A 113 -6.00 13.59 -1.70
CA ARG A 113 -4.85 14.46 -2.04
C ARG A 113 -4.56 15.44 -0.91
N THR A 114 -5.63 15.94 -0.30
CA THR A 114 -5.60 16.88 0.81
C THR A 114 -6.85 16.63 1.64
N LEU A 115 -6.68 16.27 2.90
CA LEU A 115 -7.78 16.11 3.83
C LEU A 115 -8.00 17.44 4.57
N GLN A 116 -9.21 17.97 4.49
CA GLN A 116 -9.62 19.15 5.27
C GLN A 116 -10.68 18.74 6.30
N LYS A 117 -10.48 19.11 7.57
CA LYS A 117 -11.45 18.86 8.64
C LYS A 117 -11.62 20.07 9.55
N SER A 118 -12.85 20.42 9.88
CA SER A 118 -13.14 21.42 10.91
C SER A 118 -12.64 20.95 12.27
N LEU A 119 -12.09 21.89 13.03
CA LEU A 119 -11.71 21.66 14.42
C LEU A 119 -12.94 21.80 15.31
N LEU A 120 -13.02 20.97 16.35
CA LEU A 120 -14.11 20.96 17.31
C LEU A 120 -13.59 21.29 18.69
N ASP A 121 -14.22 22.26 19.34
CA ASP A 121 -14.08 22.52 20.78
C ASP A 121 -15.45 22.37 21.44
N ARG A 122 -15.61 21.34 22.28
CA ARG A 122 -16.87 21.07 22.96
C ARG A 122 -17.15 22.04 24.10
N SER A 123 -16.12 22.69 24.63
CA SER A 123 -16.23 23.65 25.72
C SER A 123 -16.70 25.02 25.23
N HIS A 124 -16.33 25.38 23.99
CA HIS A 124 -16.73 26.64 23.36
C HIS A 124 -17.32 26.37 21.97
N PRO A 125 -18.65 26.18 21.88
CA PRO A 125 -19.34 25.99 20.62
C PRO A 125 -19.16 27.21 19.69
N GLY A 126 -18.61 26.98 18.50
CA GLY A 126 -18.32 28.04 17.54
C GLY A 126 -17.37 27.54 16.45
N ASP A 127 -16.98 28.44 15.54
CA ASP A 127 -15.91 28.13 14.58
C ASP A 127 -14.56 28.11 15.32
N SER A 128 -13.85 26.99 15.19
CA SER A 128 -12.49 26.79 15.71
C SER A 128 -11.46 26.74 14.57
N GLY A 129 -11.88 27.07 13.35
CA GLY A 129 -11.08 26.91 12.14
C GLY A 129 -11.05 25.47 11.64
N TYR A 130 -10.11 25.20 10.75
CA TYR A 130 -9.95 23.88 10.15
C TYR A 130 -8.48 23.51 9.98
N ILE A 131 -8.24 22.20 10.06
CA ILE A 131 -6.94 21.59 9.77
C ILE A 131 -6.91 21.10 8.31
N ILE A 132 -5.73 21.15 7.71
CA ILE A 132 -5.41 20.64 6.39
C ILE A 132 -4.25 19.66 6.56
N ILE A 133 -4.44 18.43 6.09
CA ILE A 133 -3.46 17.34 6.24
C ILE A 133 -3.18 16.73 4.86
N THR A 134 -1.91 16.58 4.52
CA THR A 134 -1.46 15.89 3.30
C THR A 134 -0.48 14.78 3.67
N ALA A 135 -0.53 13.65 2.95
CA ALA A 135 0.41 12.55 3.11
C ALA A 135 1.28 12.35 1.87
N GLU A 136 2.59 12.21 2.08
CA GLU A 136 3.56 11.86 1.05
C GLU A 136 4.18 10.49 1.34
N GLU A 137 4.30 9.65 0.32
CA GLU A 137 4.95 8.34 0.47
C GLU A 137 6.46 8.52 0.42
N LEU A 138 7.15 8.08 1.47
CA LEU A 138 8.60 8.08 1.56
C LEU A 138 9.20 6.88 0.79
N SER A 139 8.92 6.82 -0.50
CA SER A 139 9.59 5.88 -1.42
C SER A 139 10.73 6.58 -2.14
N SER A 140 11.95 6.05 -1.99
CA SER A 140 13.16 6.68 -2.53
C SER A 140 13.36 6.45 -4.03
N CYS A 141 12.64 5.50 -4.65
CA CYS A 141 12.75 5.23 -6.08
C CYS A 141 11.59 4.36 -6.58
N LYS A 142 10.67 4.97 -7.34
CA LYS A 142 9.51 4.32 -7.98
C LYS A 142 9.80 3.93 -9.43
N GLU A 143 11.03 3.50 -9.70
CA GLU A 143 11.49 3.22 -11.06
C GLU A 143 12.13 1.85 -11.13
N GLU A 144 11.89 1.17 -12.25
CA GLU A 144 12.59 -0.05 -12.61
C GLU A 144 13.18 0.05 -14.00
N ILE A 145 14.31 -0.63 -14.19
CA ILE A 145 14.91 -0.80 -15.51
C ILE A 145 14.45 -2.12 -16.10
N VAL A 146 13.95 -2.06 -17.33
CA VAL A 146 13.67 -3.23 -18.16
C VAL A 146 14.77 -3.30 -19.20
N VAL A 147 15.55 -4.39 -19.20
CA VAL A 147 16.75 -4.51 -20.03
C VAL A 147 16.93 -5.92 -20.59
N GLN A 148 17.47 -5.97 -21.81
CA GLN A 148 17.91 -7.20 -22.46
C GLN A 148 19.34 -7.03 -22.97
N PHE A 149 20.19 -8.02 -22.70
CA PHE A 149 21.56 -8.07 -23.19
C PHE A 149 21.72 -9.16 -24.25
N LEU A 150 22.69 -8.99 -25.14
CA LEU A 150 23.19 -10.05 -26.02
C LEU A 150 24.72 -10.05 -26.01
N GLY A 151 25.32 -11.22 -26.18
CA GLY A 151 26.75 -11.40 -26.33
C GLY A 151 27.13 -11.61 -27.79
N ARG A 152 28.37 -11.28 -28.14
CA ARG A 152 28.98 -11.65 -29.42
C ARG A 152 30.40 -12.17 -29.24
N ASN A 153 30.78 -13.16 -30.04
CA ASN A 153 32.13 -13.73 -30.07
C ASN A 153 32.67 -14.10 -28.67
N LEU A 154 31.81 -14.65 -27.80
CA LEU A 154 32.21 -15.00 -26.44
C LEU A 154 33.26 -16.12 -26.47
N GLU A 155 34.39 -15.88 -25.80
CA GLU A 155 35.56 -16.71 -26.03
C GLU A 155 35.39 -18.13 -25.46
N ASN A 156 35.42 -19.11 -26.36
CA ASN A 156 35.30 -20.53 -26.07
C ASN A 156 36.69 -21.19 -25.88
N ARG A 157 36.88 -21.88 -24.74
CA ARG A 157 38.22 -22.33 -24.26
C ARG A 157 38.40 -23.83 -24.18
N GLY A 158 37.41 -24.66 -24.46
CA GLY A 158 37.61 -26.09 -24.26
C GLY A 158 38.30 -26.76 -25.45
N TRP A 159 39.00 -27.84 -25.10
CA TRP A 159 39.69 -28.72 -26.02
C TRP A 159 38.68 -29.35 -26.98
N PHE A 160 38.84 -29.14 -28.29
CA PHE A 160 37.99 -29.57 -29.42
C PHE A 160 36.45 -29.58 -29.16
N CYS A 161 35.71 -28.63 -29.75
CA CYS A 161 34.24 -28.57 -29.74
C CYS A 161 33.57 -28.41 -28.36
N SER A 162 34.22 -27.80 -27.37
CA SER A 162 33.53 -27.57 -26.10
C SER A 162 32.43 -26.52 -26.26
N THR A 163 31.24 -26.82 -25.80
CA THR A 163 30.11 -25.91 -25.83
C THR A 163 30.21 -24.91 -24.65
N ILE A 164 30.03 -23.60 -24.90
CA ILE A 164 29.90 -22.62 -23.81
C ILE A 164 28.44 -22.41 -23.42
N ASN A 165 28.19 -22.20 -22.13
CA ASN A 165 26.86 -21.95 -21.58
C ASN A 165 26.85 -20.62 -20.82
N PRO A 166 26.95 -19.46 -21.50
CA PRO A 166 27.21 -18.19 -20.85
C PRO A 166 26.00 -17.65 -20.08
N PHE A 167 26.27 -17.02 -18.93
CA PHE A 167 25.31 -16.23 -18.15
C PHE A 167 26.00 -14.98 -17.58
N LEU A 168 25.19 -13.97 -17.23
CA LEU A 168 25.66 -12.72 -16.63
C LEU A 168 25.27 -12.62 -15.16
N GLU A 169 26.18 -12.07 -14.36
CA GLU A 169 25.95 -11.67 -12.98
C GLU A 169 26.20 -10.16 -12.84
N PHE A 170 25.20 -9.45 -12.33
CA PHE A 170 25.24 -8.00 -12.13
C PHE A 170 25.47 -7.71 -10.66
N TYR A 171 26.49 -6.90 -10.37
CA TYR A 171 26.84 -6.49 -9.03
C TYR A 171 26.80 -4.98 -8.89
N LYS A 172 26.06 -4.51 -7.89
CA LYS A 172 26.00 -3.09 -7.49
C LYS A 172 27.20 -2.74 -6.61
N ALA A 173 27.84 -1.61 -6.88
CA ALA A 173 28.85 -1.04 -5.97
C ALA A 173 28.20 -0.53 -4.66
N ASN A 174 28.82 -0.88 -3.54
CA ASN A 174 28.46 -0.41 -2.21
C ASN A 174 29.34 0.80 -1.82
N GLU A 175 28.95 1.52 -0.76
CA GLU A 175 29.68 2.71 -0.28
C GLU A 175 31.08 2.40 0.25
N ASP A 176 31.27 1.19 0.78
CA ASP A 176 32.56 0.67 1.24
C ASP A 176 33.48 0.18 0.09
N GLY A 177 33.06 0.35 -1.16
CA GLY A 177 33.78 -0.10 -2.35
C GLY A 177 33.61 -1.59 -2.67
N THR A 178 32.85 -2.35 -1.87
CA THR A 178 32.51 -3.74 -2.17
C THR A 178 31.40 -3.84 -3.22
N PHE A 179 31.07 -5.07 -3.64
CA PHE A 179 30.08 -5.33 -4.68
C PHE A 179 29.07 -6.39 -4.23
N THR A 180 27.78 -6.09 -4.36
CA THR A 180 26.67 -7.00 -4.01
C THR A 180 25.99 -7.52 -5.27
N LEU A 181 25.77 -8.83 -5.38
CA LEU A 181 25.02 -9.44 -6.49
C LEU A 181 23.55 -8.97 -6.41
N VAL A 182 23.05 -8.39 -7.50
CA VAL A 182 21.67 -7.86 -7.58
C VAL A 182 20.82 -8.57 -8.62
N HIS A 183 21.44 -9.16 -9.65
CA HIS A 183 20.74 -9.94 -10.65
C HIS A 183 21.64 -11.01 -11.29
N ARG A 184 21.05 -12.13 -11.72
CA ARG A 184 21.71 -13.18 -12.50
C ARG A 184 20.76 -13.64 -13.61
N THR A 185 21.24 -13.67 -14.85
CA THR A 185 20.46 -14.17 -15.98
C THR A 185 20.40 -15.70 -15.97
N GLU A 186 19.56 -16.28 -16.84
CA GLU A 186 19.72 -17.67 -17.22
C GLU A 186 21.05 -17.92 -17.95
N HIS A 187 21.48 -19.18 -17.98
CA HIS A 187 22.54 -19.61 -18.89
C HIS A 187 21.94 -19.99 -20.23
N VAL A 188 22.54 -19.49 -21.32
CA VAL A 188 22.15 -19.86 -22.68
C VAL A 188 22.99 -21.06 -23.09
N ARG A 189 22.38 -22.17 -23.50
CA ARG A 189 23.14 -23.39 -23.83
C ARG A 189 23.80 -23.26 -25.21
N GLY A 190 25.10 -23.48 -25.27
CA GLY A 190 25.85 -23.62 -26.52
C GLY A 190 25.85 -22.43 -27.46
N ALA A 191 25.89 -21.22 -26.92
CA ALA A 191 25.89 -20.00 -27.71
C ALA A 191 27.14 -19.17 -27.44
N GLU A 192 27.95 -18.94 -28.48
CA GLU A 192 29.02 -17.91 -28.49
C GLU A 192 28.45 -16.50 -28.70
N ASP A 193 27.25 -16.41 -29.26
CA ASP A 193 26.47 -15.18 -29.43
C ASP A 193 25.12 -15.30 -28.69
N PRO A 194 25.12 -15.37 -27.35
CA PRO A 194 23.89 -15.58 -26.58
C PRO A 194 22.97 -14.36 -26.64
N VAL A 195 21.65 -14.60 -26.64
CA VAL A 195 20.65 -13.59 -26.30
C VAL A 195 20.04 -14.00 -24.96
N TRP A 196 20.29 -13.22 -23.92
CA TRP A 196 19.68 -13.46 -22.62
C TRP A 196 18.25 -12.93 -22.61
N LYS A 197 17.39 -13.51 -21.77
CA LYS A 197 16.01 -13.04 -21.58
C LYS A 197 16.01 -11.62 -21.03
N GLU A 198 15.00 -10.87 -21.43
CA GLU A 198 14.69 -9.59 -20.82
C GLU A 198 14.35 -9.79 -19.34
N PHE A 199 14.82 -8.87 -18.50
CA PHE A 199 14.48 -8.83 -17.09
C PHE A 199 14.14 -7.40 -16.65
N SER A 200 13.38 -7.31 -15.56
CA SER A 200 13.07 -6.06 -14.87
C SER A 200 13.64 -6.09 -13.45
N ILE A 201 14.19 -4.96 -13.01
CA ILE A 201 14.70 -4.82 -11.64
C ILE A 201 14.52 -3.38 -11.12
N PRO A 202 14.06 -3.17 -9.87
CA PRO A 202 13.97 -1.84 -9.28
C PRO A 202 15.34 -1.14 -9.25
N LEU A 203 15.39 0.13 -9.62
CA LEU A 203 16.63 0.91 -9.65
C LEU A 203 17.26 1.09 -8.27
N ARG A 204 16.44 1.10 -7.20
CA ARG A 204 16.94 1.03 -5.82
C ARG A 204 17.78 -0.22 -5.56
N SER A 205 17.32 -1.37 -6.04
CA SER A 205 18.06 -2.62 -5.90
C SER A 205 19.28 -2.64 -6.81
N PHE A 206 19.12 -2.20 -8.06
CA PHE A 206 20.15 -2.31 -9.11
C PHE A 206 21.31 -1.32 -8.94
N CYS A 207 21.02 -0.07 -8.57
CA CYS A 207 21.99 1.02 -8.49
C CYS A 207 21.74 2.00 -7.32
N SER A 208 20.90 1.63 -6.34
CA SER A 208 20.51 2.52 -5.23
C SER A 208 19.84 3.83 -5.67
N GLY A 209 19.19 3.83 -6.85
CA GLY A 209 18.56 5.03 -7.43
C GLY A 209 19.56 6.02 -8.06
N ASP A 210 20.86 5.72 -8.00
CA ASP A 210 21.93 6.55 -8.55
C ASP A 210 22.34 6.01 -9.92
N TYR A 211 22.02 6.76 -10.98
CA TYR A 211 22.15 6.28 -12.35
C TYR A 211 23.61 6.21 -12.82
N ASP A 212 24.50 6.92 -12.14
CA ASP A 212 25.95 6.94 -12.40
C ASP A 212 26.69 5.91 -11.52
N ARG A 213 25.98 5.21 -10.63
CA ARG A 213 26.57 4.17 -9.79
C ARG A 213 27.16 3.04 -10.64
N ASN A 214 28.37 2.67 -10.29
CA ASN A 214 29.10 1.62 -10.98
C ASN A 214 28.44 0.25 -10.79
N ILE A 215 28.23 -0.45 -11.91
CA ILE A 215 27.70 -1.82 -11.97
C ILE A 215 28.78 -2.69 -12.59
N LYS A 216 29.27 -3.65 -11.81
CA LYS A 216 30.18 -4.69 -12.30
C LYS A 216 29.36 -5.82 -12.90
N VAL A 217 29.65 -6.20 -14.14
CA VAL A 217 28.99 -7.32 -14.80
C VAL A 217 30.03 -8.40 -15.10
N VAL A 218 29.75 -9.61 -14.62
CA VAL A 218 30.62 -10.78 -14.76
C VAL A 218 29.96 -11.77 -15.70
N CYS A 219 30.64 -12.13 -16.79
CA CYS A 219 30.20 -13.20 -17.68
C CYS A 219 30.92 -14.50 -17.33
N ASN A 220 30.16 -15.56 -17.11
CA ASN A 220 30.67 -16.87 -16.72
C ASN A 220 30.11 -17.97 -17.64
N ASN A 221 30.92 -18.98 -17.92
CA ASN A 221 30.49 -20.21 -18.59
C ASN A 221 29.99 -21.19 -17.53
N PHE A 222 28.68 -21.48 -17.57
CA PHE A 222 28.02 -22.40 -16.65
C PHE A 222 28.59 -23.83 -16.78
N LYS A 223 28.79 -24.45 -15.62
CA LYS A 223 29.22 -25.84 -15.45
C LYS A 223 28.34 -26.50 -14.40
N VAL A 224 27.83 -27.69 -14.72
CA VAL A 224 26.85 -28.42 -13.89
C VAL A 224 27.38 -28.70 -12.49
N ASN A 225 28.69 -28.92 -12.36
CA ASN A 225 29.37 -29.17 -11.09
C ASN A 225 29.59 -27.91 -10.22
N GLY A 226 29.05 -26.75 -10.61
CA GLY A 226 29.20 -25.48 -9.90
C GLY A 226 30.53 -24.74 -10.15
N SER A 227 31.54 -25.39 -10.72
CA SER A 227 32.83 -24.76 -11.08
C SER A 227 32.73 -23.90 -12.35
N HIS A 228 31.92 -22.85 -12.29
CA HIS A 228 31.73 -21.93 -13.42
C HIS A 228 33.06 -21.31 -13.86
N LYS A 229 33.31 -21.25 -15.17
CA LYS A 229 34.56 -20.70 -15.71
C LYS A 229 34.37 -19.25 -16.08
N HIS A 230 35.19 -18.37 -15.51
CA HIS A 230 35.15 -16.94 -15.83
C HIS A 230 35.49 -16.67 -17.30
N ILE A 231 34.61 -15.96 -18.00
CA ILE A 231 34.84 -15.50 -19.38
C ILE A 231 35.50 -14.12 -19.33
N GLY A 232 34.84 -13.14 -18.73
CA GLY A 232 35.36 -11.78 -18.55
C GLY A 232 34.43 -10.90 -17.72
N THR A 233 34.89 -9.70 -17.41
CA THR A 233 34.18 -8.69 -16.61
C THR A 233 34.16 -7.37 -17.37
N PHE A 234 33.09 -6.60 -17.23
CA PHE A 234 33.04 -5.19 -17.61
C PHE A 234 32.35 -4.37 -16.52
N TYR A 235 32.45 -3.05 -16.64
CA TYR A 235 31.81 -2.08 -15.75
C TYR A 235 30.94 -1.12 -16.57
N THR A 236 29.76 -0.82 -16.05
CA THR A 236 28.79 0.08 -16.70
C THR A 236 28.00 0.85 -15.65
N THR A 237 27.06 1.69 -16.08
CA THR A 237 26.11 2.41 -15.22
C THR A 237 24.72 2.34 -15.85
N VAL A 238 23.67 2.64 -15.10
CA VAL A 238 22.30 2.71 -15.66
C VAL A 238 22.24 3.74 -16.76
N LYS A 239 22.86 4.91 -16.56
CA LYS A 239 22.97 5.97 -17.57
C LYS A 239 23.53 5.44 -18.90
N LYS A 240 24.64 4.70 -18.87
CA LYS A 240 25.22 4.07 -20.07
C LYS A 240 24.34 2.98 -20.69
N ILE A 241 23.55 2.28 -19.87
CA ILE A 241 22.62 1.25 -20.37
C ILE A 241 21.44 1.90 -21.10
N ILE A 242 20.87 3.00 -20.56
CA ILE A 242 19.64 3.64 -21.06
C ILE A 242 19.86 4.67 -22.16
N GLU A 243 21.01 5.36 -22.19
CA GLU A 243 21.43 6.19 -23.33
C GLU A 243 21.58 5.32 -24.59
N GLY A 244 21.58 3.99 -24.40
CA GLY A 244 22.12 3.03 -25.33
C GLY A 244 23.65 3.20 -25.39
N PRO A 245 24.39 2.20 -25.87
CA PRO A 245 25.68 2.53 -26.45
C PRO A 245 25.41 3.55 -27.57
N GLY A 246 25.93 4.77 -27.43
CA GLY A 246 26.13 5.66 -28.58
C GLY A 246 26.68 4.79 -29.70
N GLY A 247 25.96 4.77 -30.83
CA GLY A 247 25.95 3.67 -31.79
C GLY A 247 27.26 2.89 -31.88
N GLU A 248 27.17 1.56 -31.75
CA GLU A 248 28.23 0.58 -32.03
C GLU A 248 29.29 0.33 -30.95
N THR A 249 29.31 1.00 -29.79
CA THR A 249 30.36 0.69 -28.78
C THR A 249 30.02 -0.54 -27.95
N PRO A 250 30.76 -1.67 -28.06
CA PRO A 250 30.50 -2.87 -27.28
C PRO A 250 30.96 -2.70 -25.83
N LEU A 251 30.30 -3.36 -24.89
CA LEU A 251 30.80 -3.56 -23.52
C LEU A 251 31.79 -4.73 -23.56
N TRP A 252 33.09 -4.40 -23.56
CA TRP A 252 34.14 -5.39 -23.79
C TRP A 252 34.35 -6.26 -22.55
N LEU A 253 34.26 -7.58 -22.72
CA LEU A 253 34.58 -8.51 -21.64
C LEU A 253 36.09 -8.60 -21.47
N ILE A 254 36.58 -8.18 -20.31
CA ILE A 254 38.00 -8.22 -19.97
C ILE A 254 38.26 -9.32 -18.95
N ASN A 255 39.21 -10.19 -19.27
CA ASN A 255 39.71 -11.22 -18.39
C ASN A 255 41.15 -10.85 -17.99
N GLU A 256 41.32 -10.35 -16.77
CA GLU A 256 42.61 -9.81 -16.32
C GLU A 256 43.72 -10.87 -16.34
N GLN A 257 43.42 -12.12 -15.98
CA GLN A 257 44.40 -13.20 -16.05
C GLN A 257 44.90 -13.44 -17.48
N ARG A 258 44.00 -13.40 -18.46
CA ARG A 258 44.38 -13.51 -19.88
C ARG A 258 45.13 -12.30 -20.38
N LYS A 259 44.70 -11.10 -19.99
CA LYS A 259 45.37 -9.86 -20.35
C LYS A 259 46.83 -9.86 -19.87
N MET A 260 47.06 -10.33 -18.64
CA MET A 260 48.40 -10.53 -18.09
C MET A 260 49.21 -11.59 -18.88
N GLN A 261 48.59 -12.70 -19.29
CA GLN A 261 49.25 -13.78 -20.04
C GLN A 261 49.59 -13.41 -21.49
N LYS A 262 48.68 -12.71 -22.18
CA LYS A 262 48.77 -12.41 -23.62
C LYS A 262 49.34 -11.01 -23.91
N GLY A 263 49.47 -10.15 -22.90
CA GLY A 263 50.01 -8.80 -23.05
C GLY A 263 49.29 -7.99 -24.13
N SER A 264 50.05 -7.34 -25.02
CA SER A 264 49.53 -6.50 -26.10
C SER A 264 48.70 -7.23 -27.16
N SER A 265 48.79 -8.56 -27.24
CA SER A 265 47.96 -9.35 -28.17
C SER A 265 46.53 -9.57 -27.68
N TYR A 266 46.25 -9.32 -26.39
CA TYR A 266 44.91 -9.44 -25.81
C TYR A 266 44.03 -8.25 -26.22
N LYS A 267 42.89 -8.54 -26.83
CA LYS A 267 41.87 -7.52 -27.17
C LYS A 267 40.71 -7.54 -26.17
N ASN A 268 40.00 -8.66 -26.11
CA ASN A 268 38.89 -8.91 -25.19
C ASN A 268 38.59 -10.43 -25.18
N SER A 269 37.63 -10.86 -24.37
CA SER A 269 37.10 -12.24 -24.31
C SER A 269 35.64 -12.32 -24.81
N GLY A 270 35.26 -11.40 -25.68
CA GLY A 270 33.91 -11.25 -26.22
C GLY A 270 33.33 -9.85 -25.96
N GLU A 271 32.18 -9.62 -26.55
CA GLU A 271 31.47 -8.34 -26.53
C GLU A 271 30.07 -8.54 -25.95
N VAL A 272 29.58 -7.58 -25.17
CA VAL A 272 28.20 -7.54 -24.69
C VAL A 272 27.54 -6.26 -25.17
N PHE A 273 26.31 -6.38 -25.65
CA PHE A 273 25.50 -5.27 -26.13
C PHE A 273 24.20 -5.20 -25.35
N VAL A 274 23.70 -3.98 -25.16
CA VAL A 274 22.33 -3.73 -24.73
C VAL A 274 21.44 -3.84 -25.96
N ASN A 275 20.55 -4.84 -26.00
CA ASN A 275 19.60 -5.02 -27.10
C ASN A 275 18.37 -4.12 -26.93
N LYS A 276 17.89 -4.01 -25.68
CA LYS A 276 16.76 -3.17 -25.28
C LYS A 276 17.03 -2.63 -23.88
N ALA A 277 16.73 -1.37 -23.64
CA ALA A 277 16.72 -0.79 -22.31
C ALA A 277 15.71 0.36 -22.25
N HIS A 278 14.89 0.39 -21.22
CA HIS A 278 14.09 1.55 -20.87
C HIS A 278 13.82 1.56 -19.37
N ILE A 279 13.51 2.74 -18.85
CA ILE A 279 13.06 2.93 -17.47
C ILE A 279 11.55 3.14 -17.53
N ARG A 280 10.85 2.51 -16.59
CA ARG A 280 9.42 2.75 -16.39
C ARG A 280 9.14 3.03 -14.92
N GLN A 281 8.12 3.84 -14.69
CA GLN A 281 7.61 4.07 -13.35
C GLN A 281 6.84 2.84 -12.85
N VAL A 282 7.05 2.53 -11.58
CA VAL A 282 6.33 1.52 -10.83
C VAL A 282 5.45 2.25 -9.83
N PHE A 283 4.14 2.21 -10.08
CA PHE A 283 3.17 2.85 -9.21
C PHE A 283 2.91 2.00 -7.97
N SER A 284 3.00 2.61 -6.80
CA SER A 284 2.61 2.00 -5.52
C SER A 284 1.09 1.97 -5.38
N PHE A 285 0.60 1.23 -4.39
CA PHE A 285 -0.81 1.25 -4.02
C PHE A 285 -1.32 2.69 -3.74
N LEU A 286 -0.53 3.50 -3.03
CA LEU A 286 -0.87 4.89 -2.73
C LEU A 286 -0.91 5.79 -3.97
N ASP A 287 -0.11 5.50 -5.01
CA ASP A 287 -0.18 6.25 -6.28
C ASP A 287 -1.53 6.04 -6.96
N TYR A 288 -2.06 4.80 -6.94
CA TYR A 288 -3.39 4.53 -7.47
C TYR A 288 -4.48 5.26 -6.69
N LEU A 289 -4.42 5.26 -5.36
CA LEU A 289 -5.36 6.02 -4.52
C LEU A 289 -5.31 7.52 -4.84
N LYS A 290 -4.12 8.13 -4.91
CA LYS A 290 -3.94 9.54 -5.30
C LYS A 290 -4.41 9.85 -6.72
N GLY A 291 -4.37 8.84 -7.59
CA GLY A 291 -4.90 8.86 -8.94
C GLY A 291 -6.44 8.83 -9.02
N GLY A 292 -7.13 8.60 -7.91
CA GLY A 292 -8.59 8.50 -7.83
C GLY A 292 -9.11 7.07 -7.97
N MET A 293 -8.27 6.05 -7.75
CA MET A 293 -8.75 4.67 -7.62
C MET A 293 -9.55 4.54 -6.31
N GLU A 294 -10.72 3.92 -6.41
CA GLU A 294 -11.57 3.57 -5.28
C GLU A 294 -11.58 2.06 -5.07
N ILE A 295 -11.83 1.63 -3.83
CA ILE A 295 -11.99 0.21 -3.51
C ILE A 295 -13.39 0.01 -2.97
N ASN A 296 -14.24 -0.60 -3.80
CA ASN A 296 -15.60 -0.93 -3.42
C ASN A 296 -15.69 -2.37 -2.86
N ALA A 297 -16.52 -2.58 -1.84
CA ALA A 297 -16.83 -3.89 -1.29
C ALA A 297 -18.24 -4.35 -1.66
N PHE A 298 -18.36 -5.60 -2.11
CA PHE A 298 -19.63 -6.30 -2.26
C PHE A 298 -19.82 -7.25 -1.08
N ILE A 299 -20.95 -7.14 -0.40
CA ILE A 299 -21.26 -7.99 0.76
C ILE A 299 -22.36 -8.97 0.37
N ALA A 300 -22.12 -10.26 0.55
CA ALA A 300 -23.11 -11.32 0.32
C ALA A 300 -23.28 -12.16 1.58
N ILE A 301 -24.51 -12.28 2.07
CA ILE A 301 -24.84 -12.91 3.34
C ILE A 301 -25.65 -14.19 3.10
N ASP A 302 -25.22 -15.28 3.73
CA ASP A 302 -25.90 -16.57 3.69
C ASP A 302 -27.11 -16.56 4.65
N PHE A 303 -28.32 -16.68 4.12
CA PHE A 303 -29.57 -16.80 4.88
C PHE A 303 -30.17 -18.22 4.83
N THR A 304 -29.38 -19.24 4.51
CA THR A 304 -29.82 -20.64 4.52
C THR A 304 -30.17 -21.11 5.93
N ALA A 305 -31.08 -22.09 5.99
CA ALA A 305 -31.59 -22.64 7.26
C ALA A 305 -30.53 -23.30 8.16
N SER A 306 -29.34 -23.62 7.64
CA SER A 306 -28.22 -24.15 8.41
C SER A 306 -27.75 -23.18 9.51
N ASN A 307 -28.02 -21.88 9.37
CA ASN A 307 -27.72 -20.84 10.35
C ASN A 307 -28.63 -20.86 11.60
N GLY A 308 -29.71 -21.66 11.59
CA GLY A 308 -30.68 -21.74 12.69
C GLY A 308 -31.68 -20.58 12.72
N ASP A 309 -32.67 -20.67 13.62
CA ASP A 309 -33.69 -19.63 13.80
C ASP A 309 -33.05 -18.37 14.42
N PRO A 310 -33.10 -17.19 13.77
CA PRO A 310 -32.52 -15.93 14.26
C PRO A 310 -33.05 -15.47 15.63
N LYS A 311 -34.22 -15.97 16.07
CA LYS A 311 -34.74 -15.73 17.43
C LYS A 311 -34.05 -16.58 18.50
N SER A 312 -33.41 -17.67 18.09
CA SER A 312 -32.71 -18.59 18.98
C SER A 312 -31.32 -18.05 19.31
N PRO A 313 -30.92 -17.99 20.59
CA PRO A 313 -29.56 -17.62 21.00
C PRO A 313 -28.45 -18.51 20.43
N GLN A 314 -28.78 -19.68 19.88
CA GLN A 314 -27.84 -20.61 19.26
C GLN A 314 -27.65 -20.37 17.77
N SER A 315 -28.43 -19.47 17.15
CA SER A 315 -28.32 -19.16 15.72
C SER A 315 -27.08 -18.31 15.42
N LEU A 316 -26.48 -18.54 14.25
CA LEU A 316 -25.39 -17.71 13.73
C LEU A 316 -25.86 -16.29 13.36
N HIS A 317 -27.16 -16.12 13.11
CA HIS A 317 -27.80 -14.83 12.83
C HIS A 317 -28.39 -14.15 14.07
N PHE A 318 -28.26 -14.75 15.26
CA PHE A 318 -28.77 -14.15 16.48
C PHE A 318 -28.09 -12.80 16.76
N LEU A 319 -28.89 -11.76 17.01
CA LEU A 319 -28.38 -10.45 17.39
C LEU A 319 -28.46 -10.28 18.91
N HIS A 320 -27.30 -10.32 19.57
CA HIS A 320 -27.21 -10.02 21.00
C HIS A 320 -26.97 -8.52 21.21
N SER A 321 -27.57 -7.93 22.25
CA SER A 321 -27.51 -6.48 22.51
C SER A 321 -26.11 -5.95 22.82
N GLN A 322 -25.21 -6.81 23.31
CA GLN A 322 -23.84 -6.42 23.72
C GLN A 322 -22.74 -7.05 22.88
N THR A 323 -23.06 -8.05 22.06
CA THR A 323 -22.02 -8.85 21.40
C THR A 323 -22.42 -9.15 19.97
N PRO A 324 -21.64 -8.67 18.98
CA PRO A 324 -21.94 -8.96 17.59
C PRO A 324 -21.74 -10.45 17.30
N ASN A 325 -22.59 -11.01 16.45
CA ASN A 325 -22.41 -12.37 15.91
C ASN A 325 -21.27 -12.42 14.88
N GLN A 326 -21.00 -13.61 14.33
CA GLN A 326 -19.88 -13.82 13.42
C GLN A 326 -20.01 -13.04 12.11
N TYR A 327 -21.23 -12.94 11.54
CA TYR A 327 -21.49 -12.16 10.34
C TYR A 327 -21.24 -10.68 10.57
N VAL A 328 -21.80 -10.12 11.64
CA VAL A 328 -21.62 -8.70 11.99
C VAL A 328 -20.13 -8.41 12.20
N ARG A 329 -19.40 -9.25 12.94
CA ARG A 329 -17.95 -9.08 13.13
C ARG A 329 -17.19 -9.09 11.82
N ALA A 330 -17.48 -10.02 10.92
CA ALA A 330 -16.77 -10.13 9.64
C ALA A 330 -17.06 -8.90 8.76
N ILE A 331 -18.33 -8.52 8.64
CA ILE A 331 -18.77 -7.36 7.87
C ILE A 331 -18.13 -6.08 8.41
N THR A 332 -18.19 -5.85 9.73
CA THR A 332 -17.60 -4.67 10.36
C THR A 332 -16.08 -4.65 10.21
N SER A 333 -15.39 -5.75 10.48
CA SER A 333 -13.92 -5.80 10.43
C SER A 333 -13.36 -5.53 9.03
N VAL A 334 -14.05 -5.97 7.97
CA VAL A 334 -13.64 -5.70 6.58
C VAL A 334 -14.15 -4.33 6.14
N GLY A 335 -15.42 -4.04 6.40
CA GLY A 335 -16.09 -2.85 5.92
C GLY A 335 -15.54 -1.56 6.51
N GLU A 336 -15.20 -1.52 7.80
CA GLU A 336 -14.60 -0.33 8.42
C GLU A 336 -13.24 0.04 7.80
N ILE A 337 -12.50 -0.94 7.27
CA ILE A 337 -11.26 -0.69 6.54
C ILE A 337 -11.57 -0.18 5.14
N ILE A 338 -12.38 -0.92 4.37
CA ILE A 338 -12.67 -0.61 2.97
C ILE A 338 -13.40 0.72 2.82
N GLU A 339 -14.25 1.07 3.78
CA GLU A 339 -15.05 2.29 3.77
C GLU A 339 -14.20 3.55 3.56
N ASP A 340 -12.99 3.63 4.10
CA ASP A 340 -12.12 4.80 3.92
C ASP A 340 -11.58 5.00 2.48
N TYR A 341 -11.76 4.01 1.60
CA TYR A 341 -11.28 4.00 0.20
C TYR A 341 -12.41 4.05 -0.85
N ASP A 342 -13.67 4.17 -0.42
CA ASP A 342 -14.85 4.25 -1.29
C ASP A 342 -15.56 5.60 -1.10
N THR A 343 -15.63 6.46 -2.10
CA THR A 343 -16.01 7.88 -1.91
C THR A 343 -17.46 8.06 -1.50
N ASP A 344 -18.38 7.30 -2.12
CA ASP A 344 -19.81 7.42 -1.86
C ASP A 344 -20.26 6.67 -0.61
N LYS A 345 -19.45 5.69 -0.17
CA LYS A 345 -19.69 4.87 1.02
C LYS A 345 -20.95 4.03 0.87
N PHE A 346 -21.35 3.71 -0.36
CA PHE A 346 -22.51 2.88 -0.66
C PHE A 346 -22.05 1.48 -1.07
N PHE A 347 -22.40 0.49 -0.24
CA PHE A 347 -22.02 -0.89 -0.46
C PHE A 347 -23.23 -1.72 -0.90
N PRO A 348 -23.16 -2.44 -2.02
CA PRO A 348 -24.19 -3.40 -2.38
C PRO A 348 -24.19 -4.56 -1.39
N VAL A 349 -25.34 -4.79 -0.74
CA VAL A 349 -25.53 -5.86 0.23
C VAL A 349 -26.59 -6.84 -0.27
N LEU A 350 -26.13 -8.04 -0.58
CA LEU A 350 -26.92 -9.14 -1.13
C LEU A 350 -27.12 -10.24 -0.09
N GLY A 351 -28.25 -10.92 -0.17
CA GLY A 351 -28.54 -12.14 0.56
C GLY A 351 -28.80 -13.30 -0.38
N PHE A 352 -28.57 -14.53 0.08
CA PHE A 352 -28.91 -15.74 -0.67
C PHE A 352 -29.41 -16.86 0.25
N GLY A 353 -30.17 -17.81 -0.31
CA GLY A 353 -30.60 -19.01 0.41
C GLY A 353 -31.86 -18.84 1.28
N ALA A 354 -32.65 -17.79 1.05
CA ALA A 354 -33.90 -17.54 1.76
C ALA A 354 -35.12 -17.57 0.83
N ARG A 355 -36.30 -17.86 1.39
CA ARG A 355 -37.58 -17.71 0.68
C ARG A 355 -38.11 -16.29 0.93
N MET A 356 -38.35 -15.54 -0.13
CA MET A 356 -38.71 -14.12 -0.05
C MET A 356 -40.21 -13.91 -0.31
N PRO A 357 -40.80 -12.81 0.21
CA PRO A 357 -42.15 -12.39 -0.12
C PRO A 357 -42.24 -12.02 -1.61
N PRO A 358 -43.45 -12.03 -2.20
CA PRO A 358 -44.73 -12.30 -1.53
C PRO A 358 -45.11 -13.79 -1.46
N ASP A 359 -44.50 -14.66 -2.26
CA ASP A 359 -44.98 -16.03 -2.47
C ASP A 359 -44.31 -17.05 -1.53
N TYR A 360 -43.08 -16.80 -1.07
CA TYR A 360 -42.32 -17.67 -0.17
C TYR A 360 -42.21 -19.13 -0.65
N THR A 361 -42.43 -19.40 -1.93
CA THR A 361 -42.47 -20.77 -2.46
C THR A 361 -41.10 -21.23 -2.95
N GLN A 362 -40.35 -20.32 -3.56
CA GLN A 362 -39.04 -20.59 -4.12
C GLN A 362 -37.93 -20.00 -3.25
N VAL A 363 -36.80 -20.70 -3.21
CA VAL A 363 -35.58 -20.17 -2.58
C VAL A 363 -35.00 -19.14 -3.55
N SER A 364 -34.79 -17.92 -3.06
CA SER A 364 -33.99 -16.92 -3.74
C SER A 364 -32.51 -17.18 -3.48
N HIS A 365 -31.74 -17.16 -4.56
CA HIS A 365 -30.28 -17.24 -4.53
C HIS A 365 -29.61 -15.86 -4.60
N GLU A 366 -30.40 -14.80 -4.73
CA GLU A 366 -29.94 -13.41 -4.75
C GLU A 366 -31.12 -12.48 -4.41
N PHE A 367 -30.97 -11.66 -3.37
CA PHE A 367 -31.93 -10.62 -3.03
C PHE A 367 -31.24 -9.46 -2.34
N PHE A 368 -31.84 -8.27 -2.41
CA PHE A 368 -31.27 -7.06 -1.82
C PHE A 368 -31.69 -6.98 -0.36
N VAL A 369 -30.72 -6.87 0.54
CA VAL A 369 -30.96 -7.01 1.97
C VAL A 369 -31.73 -5.82 2.53
N ASN A 370 -31.56 -4.62 1.95
CA ASN A 370 -32.33 -3.43 2.30
C ASN A 370 -33.82 -3.49 1.90
N GLY A 371 -34.20 -4.48 1.09
CA GLY A 371 -35.58 -4.68 0.66
C GLY A 371 -36.07 -3.84 -0.51
N ASP A 372 -35.21 -3.03 -1.11
CA ASP A 372 -35.51 -2.37 -2.37
C ASP A 372 -35.44 -3.40 -3.51
N PRO A 373 -36.43 -3.48 -4.42
CA PRO A 373 -36.41 -4.45 -5.52
C PRO A 373 -35.39 -4.13 -6.63
N SER A 374 -34.80 -2.93 -6.61
CA SER A 374 -34.00 -2.38 -7.70
C SER A 374 -32.66 -1.78 -7.26
N ASN A 375 -32.46 -1.58 -5.96
CA ASN A 375 -31.27 -0.93 -5.41
C ASN A 375 -30.62 -1.78 -4.30
N PRO A 376 -29.45 -2.41 -4.52
CA PRO A 376 -28.78 -3.21 -3.49
C PRO A 376 -27.97 -2.39 -2.48
N PHE A 377 -27.84 -1.08 -2.67
CA PHE A 377 -26.86 -0.27 -1.95
C PHE A 377 -27.35 0.14 -0.55
N CYS A 378 -26.49 -0.05 0.44
CA CYS A 378 -26.64 0.40 1.82
C CYS A 378 -25.54 1.42 2.16
N HIS A 379 -25.86 2.44 2.94
CA HIS A 379 -24.92 3.51 3.25
C HIS A 379 -24.10 3.20 4.51
N ARG A 380 -22.77 3.15 4.34
CA ARG A 380 -21.69 2.93 5.34
C ARG A 380 -21.79 1.60 6.08
N VAL A 381 -20.65 1.03 6.43
CA VAL A 381 -20.63 -0.17 7.29
C VAL A 381 -20.69 0.22 8.77
N GLN A 382 -20.26 1.44 9.09
CA GLN A 382 -20.21 1.94 10.45
C GLN A 382 -21.58 2.45 10.93
N GLY A 383 -22.12 1.81 11.98
CA GLY A 383 -23.29 2.30 12.73
C GLY A 383 -24.33 1.22 13.04
N GLU A 384 -25.07 1.42 14.13
CA GLU A 384 -26.20 0.55 14.51
C GLU A 384 -27.24 0.45 13.39
N LEU A 385 -27.41 1.53 12.62
CA LEU A 385 -28.37 1.60 11.52
C LEU A 385 -28.04 0.63 10.39
N PHE A 386 -26.77 0.43 10.02
CA PHE A 386 -26.38 -0.51 8.96
C PHE A 386 -26.66 -1.96 9.36
N VAL A 387 -26.31 -2.34 10.59
CA VAL A 387 -26.62 -3.68 11.14
C VAL A 387 -28.12 -3.86 11.27
N LEU A 388 -28.85 -2.83 11.71
CA LEU A 388 -30.31 -2.87 11.78
C LEU A 388 -30.95 -2.92 10.39
N GLU A 389 -30.45 -2.22 9.37
CA GLU A 389 -30.98 -2.29 8.01
C GLU A 389 -30.76 -3.68 7.39
N ILE A 390 -29.57 -4.26 7.60
CA ILE A 390 -29.25 -5.61 7.13
C ILE A 390 -30.18 -6.67 7.74
N PHE A 391 -30.43 -6.57 9.04
CA PHE A 391 -31.13 -7.61 9.78
C PHE A 391 -32.64 -7.33 9.92
N CYS A 392 -33.09 -6.09 10.07
CA CYS A 392 -34.50 -5.77 10.30
C CYS A 392 -35.40 -5.97 9.09
N PHE A 393 -34.93 -5.79 7.85
CA PHE A 393 -35.77 -6.08 6.68
C PHE A 393 -35.94 -7.59 6.49
N VAL A 394 -34.83 -8.33 6.41
CA VAL A 394 -34.86 -9.78 6.18
C VAL A 394 -35.49 -10.53 7.36
N PHE A 395 -35.19 -10.13 8.60
CA PHE A 395 -35.85 -10.72 9.77
C PHE A 395 -37.24 -10.16 10.02
N GLY A 396 -37.58 -8.90 9.74
CA GLY A 396 -38.98 -8.44 9.79
C GLY A 396 -39.92 -9.25 8.87
N VAL A 397 -39.37 -9.71 7.74
CA VAL A 397 -40.04 -10.56 6.75
C VAL A 397 -40.02 -12.05 7.13
N ILE A 398 -38.92 -12.58 7.67
CA ILE A 398 -38.79 -13.97 8.13
C ILE A 398 -39.50 -14.22 9.48
N LEU A 399 -39.52 -13.24 10.40
CA LEU A 399 -40.16 -13.32 11.71
C LEU A 399 -41.69 -13.37 11.60
N LYS A 400 -42.29 -12.88 10.50
CA LYS A 400 -43.72 -13.06 10.18
C LYS A 400 -44.08 -14.52 9.88
N LEU A 401 -43.14 -15.36 9.44
CA LEU A 401 -43.41 -16.78 9.14
C LEU A 401 -43.57 -17.65 10.39
N HIS A 402 -43.07 -17.23 11.56
CA HIS A 402 -43.29 -17.97 12.81
C HIS A 402 -44.54 -17.51 13.59
N ALA A 403 -45.08 -16.32 13.31
CA ALA A 403 -46.32 -15.85 13.94
C ALA A 403 -47.58 -16.51 13.35
N VAL A 404 -47.52 -17.00 12.11
CA VAL A 404 -48.68 -17.62 11.42
C VAL A 404 -48.82 -19.12 11.71
N ARG A 405 -47.85 -19.76 12.37
CA ARG A 405 -47.86 -21.23 12.60
C ARG A 405 -48.35 -21.69 13.98
N LYS A 406 -48.98 -20.84 14.78
CA LYS A 406 -49.53 -21.22 16.10
C LYS A 406 -51.04 -21.05 16.30
N ASP A 407 -51.79 -20.40 15.39
CA ASP A 407 -53.19 -20.01 15.67
C ASP A 407 -54.26 -20.58 14.72
N ASN A 408 -53.99 -21.65 13.98
CA ASN A 408 -55.07 -22.40 13.32
C ASN A 408 -55.11 -23.83 13.85
N GLY A 409 -55.72 -23.99 15.03
CA GLY A 409 -56.32 -25.26 15.45
C GLY A 409 -57.60 -25.56 14.65
N ILE A 410 -58.22 -26.70 14.98
CA ILE A 410 -59.41 -27.38 14.41
C ILE A 410 -58.97 -28.54 13.48
N TYR A 411 -59.05 -29.83 13.82
CA TYR A 411 -59.75 -30.61 14.87
C TYR A 411 -58.82 -31.61 15.57
#